data_AF-A0A522EUC6-F1
#
_entry.id   AF-A0A522EUC6-F1
#
_cell.length_a   1.000
_cell.length_b   1.000
_cell.length_c   1.000
_cell.angle_alpha   90.00
_cell.angle_beta   90.00
_cell.angle_gamma   90.00
#
_symmetry.space_group_name_H-M   'P 1'
#
loop_
_entity.id
_entity.type
_entity.pdbx_description
1 polymer ?
#
loop_
_entity_poly.entity_id
_entity_poly.type
_entity_poly.pdbx_seq_one_letter_code
_entity_poly.pdbx_strand_id
1 'polypeptide(L)'
;MSENKVIPVRIGEVILYCKGLVIVKLRGDHEIGIEDVKEHVEAAVKLTKGSDFVSILDGGLTLDVSDKAMTYAAKHENKKWLAFAIVVRSISERLFANYYLKFKKPIRPTKVFTTPKGAEEWLRQFIPIERPVKYDV
;
A
#
# COMPACT_ATOMS: atom_id res chain seq x y z
N MET A 1 -18.36 -11.34 -11.84
CA MET A 1 -17.14 -11.01 -11.08
C MET A 1 -16.48 -9.84 -11.78
N SER A 2 -16.38 -8.66 -11.17
CA SER A 2 -15.65 -7.54 -11.77
C SER A 2 -14.16 -7.86 -11.80
N GLU A 3 -13.57 -7.76 -12.99
CA GLU A 3 -12.13 -7.91 -13.21
C GLU A 3 -11.35 -6.86 -12.40
N ASN A 4 -10.23 -7.27 -11.82
CA ASN A 4 -9.27 -6.35 -11.21
C ASN A 4 -8.69 -5.45 -12.30
N LYS A 5 -8.53 -4.16 -12.02
CA LYS A 5 -7.77 -3.27 -12.89
C LYS A 5 -6.35 -3.17 -12.37
N VAL A 6 -5.37 -3.33 -13.26
CA VAL A 6 -3.95 -3.37 -12.90
C VAL A 6 -3.20 -2.31 -13.70
N ILE A 7 -2.29 -1.59 -13.04
CA ILE A 7 -1.27 -0.78 -13.68
C ILE A 7 0.09 -1.36 -13.25
N PRO A 8 0.87 -1.93 -14.20
CA PRO A 8 2.25 -2.30 -13.92
C PRO A 8 3.08 -1.03 -13.70
N VAL A 9 4.04 -1.13 -12.80
CA VAL A 9 4.97 -0.05 -12.40
C VAL A 9 6.36 -0.63 -12.28
N ARG A 10 7.40 0.23 -12.19
CA ARG A 10 8.80 -0.23 -12.30
C ARG A 10 9.15 -1.37 -11.34
N ILE A 11 8.71 -1.27 -10.09
CA ILE A 11 9.03 -2.22 -9.01
C ILE A 11 7.86 -3.14 -8.64
N GLY A 12 6.87 -3.32 -9.52
CA GLY A 12 5.73 -4.20 -9.22
C GLY A 12 4.44 -3.84 -9.94
N GLU A 13 3.33 -3.84 -9.20
CA GLU A 13 2.01 -3.55 -9.75
C GLU A 13 1.09 -2.87 -8.73
N VAL A 14 0.22 -2.00 -9.25
CA VAL A 14 -0.87 -1.39 -8.48
C VAL A 14 -2.19 -1.94 -8.99
N ILE A 15 -2.98 -2.49 -8.08
CA ILE A 15 -4.20 -3.23 -8.39
C ILE A 15 -5.38 -2.52 -7.73
N LEU A 16 -6.40 -2.16 -8.51
CA LEU A 16 -7.72 -1.89 -7.97
C LEU A 16 -8.44 -3.21 -7.76
N TYR A 17 -8.41 -3.69 -6.51
CA TYR A 17 -8.96 -4.99 -6.16
C TYR A 17 -10.48 -4.99 -6.12
N CYS A 18 -11.07 -3.91 -5.62
CA CYS A 18 -12.49 -3.58 -5.75
C CYS A 18 -12.67 -2.08 -5.57
N LYS A 19 -13.90 -1.58 -5.64
CA LYS A 19 -14.16 -0.16 -5.39
C LYS A 19 -13.55 0.26 -4.05
N GLY A 20 -12.72 1.30 -4.07
CA GLY A 20 -12.09 1.88 -2.88
C GLY A 20 -10.90 1.12 -2.31
N LEU A 21 -10.55 -0.07 -2.80
CA LEU A 21 -9.41 -0.84 -2.28
C LEU A 21 -8.31 -0.99 -3.35
N VAL A 22 -7.15 -0.40 -3.05
CA VAL A 22 -5.93 -0.52 -3.85
C VAL A 22 -4.95 -1.48 -3.18
N ILE A 23 -4.31 -2.35 -3.94
CA ILE A 23 -3.20 -3.19 -3.47
C ILE A 23 -1.95 -2.79 -4.25
N VAL A 24 -0.90 -2.43 -3.52
CA VAL A 24 0.44 -2.23 -4.05
C VAL A 24 1.23 -3.51 -3.80
N LYS A 25 1.61 -4.21 -4.86
CA LYS A 25 2.48 -5.38 -4.78
C LYS A 25 3.86 -5.02 -5.29
N LEU A 26 4.87 -5.24 -4.45
CA LEU A 26 6.26 -4.97 -4.78
C LEU A 26 6.99 -6.23 -5.28
N ARG A 27 7.98 -6.02 -6.14
CA ARG A 27 8.98 -7.01 -6.56
C ARG A 27 10.30 -6.63 -5.88
N GLY A 28 10.88 -7.60 -5.14
CA GLY A 28 11.94 -7.36 -4.16
C GLY A 28 13.37 -7.34 -4.70
N ASP A 29 13.57 -6.99 -5.97
CA ASP A 29 14.86 -7.06 -6.67
C ASP A 29 15.64 -5.74 -6.71
N HIS A 30 15.05 -4.63 -6.27
CA HIS A 30 15.66 -3.29 -6.38
C HIS A 30 15.38 -2.39 -5.16
N GLU A 31 16.30 -1.44 -4.92
CA GLU A 31 16.05 -0.32 -4.02
C GLU A 31 14.88 0.55 -4.54
N ILE A 32 13.98 0.88 -3.63
CA ILE A 32 12.77 1.67 -3.89
C ILE A 32 13.06 3.15 -3.58
N GLY A 33 13.11 3.94 -4.65
CA GLY A 33 13.34 5.37 -4.65
C GLY A 33 12.05 6.18 -4.55
N ILE A 34 12.20 7.50 -4.46
CA ILE A 34 11.07 8.43 -4.37
C ILE A 34 10.18 8.40 -5.62
N GLU A 35 10.78 8.25 -6.80
CA GLU A 35 10.03 8.21 -8.07
C GLU A 35 9.17 6.95 -8.17
N ASP A 36 9.60 5.83 -7.60
CA ASP A 36 8.78 4.62 -7.54
C ASP A 36 7.52 4.85 -6.70
N VAL A 37 7.66 5.47 -5.53
CA VAL A 37 6.53 5.76 -4.66
C VAL A 37 5.55 6.72 -5.34
N LYS A 38 6.05 7.72 -6.08
CA LYS A 38 5.20 8.61 -6.88
C LYS A 38 4.45 7.84 -7.96
N GLU A 39 5.13 6.98 -8.71
CA GLU A 39 4.52 6.14 -9.74
C GLU A 39 3.36 5.29 -9.17
N HIS A 40 3.55 4.72 -7.97
CA HIS A 40 2.52 3.96 -7.28
C HIS A 40 1.31 4.82 -6.87
N VAL A 41 1.56 6.01 -6.33
CA VAL A 41 0.49 6.93 -5.91
C VAL A 41 -0.30 7.40 -7.14
N GLU A 42 0.38 7.74 -8.23
CA GLU A 42 -0.25 8.15 -9.49
C GLU A 42 -1.09 7.02 -10.09
N ALA A 43 -0.55 5.79 -10.10
CA ALA A 43 -1.29 4.60 -10.53
C ALA A 43 -2.54 4.37 -9.68
N ALA A 44 -2.44 4.50 -8.35
CA ALA A 44 -3.58 4.39 -7.44
C ALA A 44 -4.67 5.43 -7.75
N VAL A 45 -4.28 6.70 -7.91
CA VAL A 45 -5.21 7.80 -8.25
C VAL A 45 -5.87 7.57 -9.61
N LYS A 46 -5.12 7.11 -10.61
CA LYS A 46 -5.65 6.80 -11.94
C LYS A 46 -6.67 5.66 -11.89
N LEU A 47 -6.36 4.60 -11.14
CA LEU A 47 -7.24 3.45 -10.97
C LEU A 47 -8.54 3.81 -10.24
N THR A 48 -8.46 4.66 -9.22
CA THR A 48 -9.64 5.11 -8.46
C THR A 48 -10.37 6.26 -9.13
N LYS A 49 -9.84 6.80 -10.23
CA LYS A 49 -10.34 8.01 -10.90
C LYS A 49 -10.48 9.19 -9.93
N GLY A 50 -9.54 9.30 -8.99
CA GLY A 50 -9.57 10.32 -7.93
C GLY A 50 -10.66 10.12 -6.86
N SER A 51 -11.35 8.98 -6.85
CA SER A 51 -12.28 8.63 -5.76
C SER A 51 -11.52 8.24 -4.50
N ASP A 52 -12.20 8.33 -3.36
CA ASP A 52 -11.67 7.92 -2.07
C ASP A 52 -11.25 6.44 -2.11
N PHE A 53 -10.12 6.14 -1.47
CA PHE A 53 -9.55 4.80 -1.43
C PHE A 53 -8.70 4.56 -0.17
N VAL A 54 -8.55 3.29 0.13
CA VAL A 54 -7.58 2.75 1.08
C VAL A 54 -6.59 1.88 0.32
N SER A 55 -5.40 1.67 0.89
CA SER A 55 -4.41 0.80 0.26
C SER A 55 -3.79 -0.21 1.20
N ILE A 56 -3.37 -1.34 0.61
CA ILE A 56 -2.53 -2.35 1.23
C ILE A 56 -1.17 -2.33 0.51
N LEU A 57 -0.08 -2.21 1.26
CA LEU A 57 1.26 -2.55 0.80
C LEU A 57 1.51 -4.03 1.07
N ASP A 58 1.78 -4.75 -0.01
CA ASP A 58 2.29 -6.11 0.00
C ASP A 58 3.75 -6.07 -0.48
N GLY A 59 4.67 -6.19 0.47
CA GLY A 59 6.10 -6.03 0.25
C GLY A 59 6.83 -7.23 -0.35
N GLY A 60 6.16 -8.39 -0.50
CA GLY A 60 6.81 -9.61 -0.95
C GLY A 60 7.78 -10.19 0.09
N LEU A 61 9.02 -10.50 -0.33
CA LEU A 61 10.05 -11.13 0.52
C LEU A 61 11.01 -10.13 1.17
N THR A 62 11.32 -9.03 0.48
CA THR A 62 12.31 -8.03 0.88
C THR A 62 11.83 -6.63 0.55
N LEU A 63 11.94 -5.73 1.53
CA LEU A 63 11.65 -4.30 1.38
C LEU A 63 12.92 -3.50 1.59
N ASP A 64 13.45 -2.94 0.50
CA ASP A 64 14.52 -1.96 0.53
C ASP A 64 13.99 -0.63 0.01
N VAL A 65 13.57 0.24 0.93
CA VAL A 65 12.95 1.53 0.59
C VAL A 65 13.81 2.64 1.16
N SER A 66 14.24 3.55 0.29
CA SER A 66 15.07 4.68 0.69
C SER A 66 14.35 5.58 1.71
N ASP A 67 15.15 6.25 2.54
CA ASP A 67 14.65 7.19 3.56
C ASP A 67 13.75 8.28 2.97
N LYS A 68 14.14 8.81 1.80
CA LYS A 68 13.40 9.83 1.06
C LYS A 68 12.07 9.30 0.55
N ALA A 69 12.05 8.07 0.02
CA ALA A 69 10.82 7.42 -0.46
C ALA A 69 9.83 7.18 0.69
N MET A 70 10.30 6.67 1.82
CA MET A 70 9.48 6.52 3.03
C MET A 70 8.93 7.87 3.51
N THR A 71 9.78 8.90 3.57
CA THR A 71 9.38 10.24 3.99
C THR A 71 8.32 10.82 3.05
N TYR A 72 8.51 10.67 1.74
CA TYR A 72 7.52 11.05 0.75
C TYR A 72 6.20 10.33 0.98
N ALA A 73 6.18 8.99 1.09
CA ALA A 73 4.95 8.22 1.34
C ALA A 73 4.23 8.68 2.61
N ALA A 74 4.97 8.93 3.69
CA ALA A 74 4.44 9.33 4.99
C ALA A 74 3.86 10.74 5.00
N LYS A 75 4.41 11.67 4.20
CA LYS A 75 4.04 13.09 4.19
C LYS A 75 3.24 13.51 2.96
N HIS A 76 3.10 12.65 1.96
CA HIS A 76 2.36 12.95 0.74
C HIS A 76 0.89 13.25 1.08
N GLU A 77 0.45 14.47 0.81
CA GLU A 77 -0.93 14.88 1.04
C GLU A 77 -1.82 14.43 -0.12
N ASN A 78 -2.69 13.46 0.18
CA ASN A 78 -3.75 13.05 -0.71
C ASN A 78 -5.00 12.76 0.13
N LYS A 79 -5.96 13.70 0.13
CA LYS A 79 -7.21 13.59 0.92
C LYS A 79 -8.09 12.42 0.50
N LYS A 80 -7.84 11.85 -0.69
CA LYS A 80 -8.54 10.68 -1.21
C LYS A 80 -7.94 9.37 -0.72
N TRP A 81 -6.69 9.38 -0.24
CA TRP A 81 -6.04 8.21 0.33
C TRP A 81 -6.25 8.15 1.85
N LEU A 82 -7.34 7.47 2.25
CA LEU A 82 -7.92 7.53 3.58
C LEU A 82 -7.12 6.76 4.65
N ALA A 83 -6.57 5.59 4.29
CA ALA A 83 -5.79 4.76 5.19
C ALA A 83 -4.82 3.85 4.43
N PHE A 84 -3.77 3.43 5.13
CA PHE A 84 -2.70 2.60 4.59
C PHE A 84 -2.41 1.40 5.50
N ALA A 85 -2.58 0.19 5.00
CA ALA A 85 -2.19 -1.02 5.70
C ALA A 85 -0.88 -1.56 5.12
N ILE A 86 0.05 -2.00 5.98
CA ILE A 86 1.30 -2.66 5.57
C ILE A 86 1.20 -4.11 6.02
N VAL A 87 1.21 -5.04 5.07
CA VAL A 87 1.23 -6.48 5.37
C VAL A 87 2.67 -6.98 5.34
N VAL A 88 3.14 -7.52 6.46
CA VAL A 88 4.54 -7.96 6.65
C VAL A 88 4.61 -9.46 6.93
N ARG A 89 5.59 -10.15 6.35
CA ARG A 89 5.78 -11.61 6.46
C ARG A 89 7.11 -11.96 7.13
N SER A 90 8.14 -11.13 6.94
CA SER A 90 9.48 -11.35 7.46
C SER A 90 9.83 -10.44 8.65
N ILE A 91 10.93 -10.75 9.33
CA ILE A 91 11.52 -9.88 10.37
C ILE A 91 11.96 -8.55 9.75
N SER A 92 12.55 -8.59 8.54
CA SER A 92 13.03 -7.41 7.83
C SER A 92 11.88 -6.46 7.49
N GLU A 93 10.77 -6.96 6.97
CA GLU A 93 9.59 -6.16 6.69
C GLU A 93 8.98 -5.57 7.98
N ARG A 94 8.95 -6.33 9.08
CA ARG A 94 8.51 -5.82 10.40
C ARG A 94 9.39 -4.67 10.87
N LEU A 95 10.71 -4.79 10.72
CA LEU A 95 11.66 -3.74 11.10
C LEU A 95 11.43 -2.47 10.27
N PHE A 96 11.31 -2.63 8.94
CA PHE A 96 10.97 -1.55 8.03
C PHE A 96 9.66 -0.84 8.45
N ALA A 97 8.58 -1.61 8.64
CA ALA A 97 7.27 -1.04 8.93
C ALA A 97 7.22 -0.33 10.29
N ASN A 98 7.90 -0.88 11.30
CA ASN A 98 8.05 -0.24 12.60
C ASN A 98 8.87 1.05 12.51
N TYR A 99 9.95 1.06 11.73
CA TYR A 99 10.73 2.25 11.47
C TYR A 99 9.88 3.34 10.79
N TYR A 100 9.14 2.97 9.75
CA TYR A 100 8.22 3.85 9.05
C TYR A 100 7.20 4.50 10.01
N LEU A 101 6.50 3.70 10.81
CA LEU A 101 5.52 4.21 11.79
C LEU A 101 6.15 5.15 12.83
N LYS A 102 7.27 4.74 13.42
CA LYS A 102 7.89 5.45 14.56
C LYS A 102 8.57 6.74 14.15
N PHE A 103 9.33 6.71 13.05
CA PHE A 103 10.21 7.81 12.66
C PHE A 103 9.63 8.68 11.56
N LYS A 104 8.89 8.10 10.60
CA LYS A 104 8.30 8.88 9.50
C LYS A 104 6.97 9.49 9.87
N LYS A 105 6.26 8.91 10.83
CA LYS A 105 5.01 9.43 11.40
C LYS A 105 4.02 9.79 10.27
N PRO A 106 3.50 8.79 9.56
CA PRO A 106 2.62 9.03 8.42
C PRO A 106 1.43 9.91 8.82
N ILE A 107 1.11 10.89 7.98
CA ILE A 107 0.03 11.85 8.25
C ILE A 107 -1.36 11.20 8.15
N ARG A 108 -1.44 10.04 7.50
CA ARG A 108 -2.66 9.24 7.36
C ARG A 108 -2.66 8.06 8.32
N PRO A 109 -3.84 7.60 8.77
CA PRO A 109 -3.98 6.35 9.51
C PRO A 109 -3.19 5.24 8.81
N THR A 110 -2.21 4.69 9.52
CA THR A 110 -1.35 3.62 9.00
C THR A 110 -1.16 2.54 10.06
N LYS A 111 -1.33 1.28 9.67
CA LYS A 111 -1.20 0.14 10.60
C LYS A 111 -0.54 -1.06 9.92
N VAL A 112 0.20 -1.83 10.73
CA VAL A 112 0.94 -3.02 10.28
C VAL A 112 0.15 -4.28 10.65
N PHE A 113 0.14 -5.25 9.74
CA PHE A 113 -0.58 -6.52 9.87
C PHE A 113 0.28 -7.68 9.40
N THR A 114 0.00 -8.87 9.92
CA THR A 114 0.63 -10.11 9.45
C THR A 114 -0.23 -10.88 8.46
N THR A 115 -1.48 -10.44 8.23
CA THR A 115 -2.40 -11.08 7.31
C THR A 115 -3.17 -10.06 6.48
N PRO A 116 -3.48 -10.36 5.20
CA PRO A 116 -4.34 -9.51 4.38
C PRO A 116 -5.74 -9.33 4.98
N LYS A 117 -6.28 -10.38 5.63
CA LYS A 117 -7.58 -10.35 6.29
C LYS A 117 -7.63 -9.32 7.43
N GLY A 118 -6.62 -9.31 8.30
CA GLY A 118 -6.57 -8.33 9.40
C GLY A 118 -6.43 -6.89 8.89
N ALA A 119 -5.66 -6.69 7.81
CA ALA A 119 -5.57 -5.41 7.14
C ALA A 119 -6.94 -4.97 6.59
N GLU A 120 -7.63 -5.84 5.87
CA GLU A 120 -8.97 -5.57 5.35
C GLU A 120 -9.97 -5.20 6.45
N GLU A 121 -10.06 -5.98 7.52
CA GLU A 121 -10.97 -5.73 8.65
C GLU A 121 -10.76 -4.34 9.27
N TRP A 122 -9.52 -3.89 9.37
CA TRP A 122 -9.20 -2.54 9.83
C TRP A 122 -9.52 -1.47 8.78
N LEU A 123 -9.23 -1.71 7.51
CA LEU A 123 -9.48 -0.77 6.42
C LEU A 123 -10.98 -0.49 6.20
N ARG A 124 -11.85 -1.44 6.52
CA ARG A 124 -13.32 -1.28 6.48
C ARG A 124 -13.85 -0.16 7.38
N GLN A 125 -13.06 0.29 8.36
CA GLN A 125 -13.42 1.43 9.21
C GLN A 125 -13.35 2.77 8.46
N PHE A 126 -12.70 2.81 7.30
CA PHE A 126 -12.48 4.04 6.52
C PHE A 126 -13.33 4.09 5.24
N ILE A 127 -13.65 2.94 4.63
CA ILE A 127 -14.48 2.87 3.41
C ILE A 127 -15.12 1.48 3.26
N PRO A 128 -16.32 1.35 2.64
CA PRO A 128 -16.88 0.04 2.31
C PRO A 128 -15.98 -0.75 1.34
N ILE A 129 -15.70 -2.01 1.68
CA ILE A 129 -14.96 -2.95 0.83
C ILE A 129 -15.93 -4.03 0.34
N GLU A 130 -16.16 -4.08 -0.97
CA GLU A 130 -17.25 -4.86 -1.59
C GLU A 130 -17.01 -6.38 -1.60
N ARG A 131 -15.75 -6.82 -1.50
CA ARG A 131 -15.42 -8.25 -1.43
C ARG A 131 -14.19 -8.51 -0.55
N PRO A 132 -14.12 -9.69 0.11
CA PRO A 132 -12.96 -10.07 0.90
C PRO A 132 -11.68 -10.08 0.07
N VAL A 133 -10.59 -9.65 0.67
CA VAL A 133 -9.24 -9.70 0.12
C VAL A 133 -8.80 -11.15 0.11
N LYS A 134 -8.61 -11.69 -1.10
CA LYS A 134 -8.14 -13.05 -1.34
C LYS A 134 -6.96 -12.97 -2.29
N TYR A 135 -5.77 -13.10 -1.74
CA TYR A 135 -4.57 -13.39 -2.51
C TYR A 135 -3.69 -14.33 -1.68
N ASP A 136 -3.01 -15.24 -2.37
CA ASP A 136 -2.08 -16.18 -1.72
C ASP A 136 -0.93 -15.39 -1.07
N VAL A 137 -0.63 -15.75 0.18
CA VAL A 137 0.36 -15.10 1.04
C VAL A 137 1.71 -15.73 0.85
#